data_AF-A0A2G6MR78-F1
#
_entry.id   AF-A0A2G6MR78-F1
#
_cell.length_a   1.000
_cell.length_b   1.000
_cell.length_c   1.000
_cell.angle_alpha   90.00
_cell.angle_beta   90.00
_cell.angle_gamma   90.00
#
_symmetry.space_group_name_H-M   'P 1'
#
loop_
_entity.id
_entity.type
_entity.pdbx_description
1 polymer ?
#
loop_
_entity_poly.entity_id
_entity_poly.type
_entity_poly.pdbx_seq_one_letter_code
_entity_poly.pdbx_strand_id
1 'polypeptide(L)'
;MRIMVKAARIQRTIYMLALAPLAVLWVSIPVARGDSSAVFSTWTGFEVDKCASIWLIKTYIHPDAEIRFYNKDNKKTEGILFDTPTAKFRRYFNMSTYESLIKHYKINDPALGYIGKIIHDIEINTWEKKVMPETIEVRDAVNRIIWQTKDNTQVVKKSNQYFDFLYEHISEKYKFP
;
A
#
# COMPACT_ATOMS: atom_id res chain seq x y z
N MET A 1 -72.48 -36.51 56.16
CA MET A 1 -72.76 -37.56 55.16
C MET A 1 -71.59 -37.60 54.17
N ARG A 2 -71.03 -38.79 53.90
CA ARG A 2 -69.90 -39.05 52.96
C ARG A 2 -70.15 -38.35 51.61
N ILE A 3 -69.15 -37.97 50.80
CA ILE A 3 -68.37 -38.87 49.94
C ILE A 3 -67.19 -38.08 49.33
N MET A 4 -66.02 -38.73 49.28
CA MET A 4 -64.82 -38.36 48.52
C MET A 4 -65.06 -38.34 47.01
N VAL A 5 -64.50 -37.37 46.30
CA VAL A 5 -64.06 -37.55 44.90
C VAL A 5 -62.69 -36.92 44.73
N LYS A 6 -61.67 -37.74 44.47
CA LYS A 6 -60.35 -37.33 43.97
C LYS A 6 -60.51 -36.86 42.52
N ALA A 7 -59.90 -35.73 42.14
CA ALA A 7 -59.70 -35.40 40.75
C ALA A 7 -58.28 -34.84 40.50
N ALA A 8 -57.65 -35.50 39.53
CA ALA A 8 -56.34 -35.34 38.92
C ALA A 8 -55.67 -33.96 38.96
N ARG A 9 -54.40 -33.97 39.36
CA ARG A 9 -53.43 -32.88 39.23
C ARG A 9 -52.98 -32.81 37.77
N ILE A 10 -53.57 -31.90 37.00
CA ILE A 10 -53.22 -31.68 35.58
C ILE A 10 -51.92 -30.85 35.54
N GLN A 11 -50.84 -31.51 35.18
CA GLN A 11 -49.53 -30.89 34.92
C GLN A 11 -49.65 -30.11 33.60
N ARG A 12 -49.62 -28.78 33.67
CA ARG A 12 -49.61 -27.91 32.49
C ARG A 12 -48.23 -27.95 31.86
N THR A 13 -48.08 -28.69 30.78
CA THR A 13 -46.91 -28.62 29.89
C THR A 13 -46.90 -27.27 29.18
N ILE A 14 -45.99 -26.38 29.57
CA ILE A 14 -45.74 -25.12 28.89
C ILE A 14 -44.86 -25.43 27.67
N TYR A 15 -45.37 -25.25 26.47
CA TYR A 15 -44.56 -25.22 25.26
C TYR A 15 -43.75 -23.91 25.23
N MET A 16 -42.45 -23.98 25.48
CA MET A 16 -41.54 -22.88 25.14
C MET A 16 -41.38 -22.84 23.62
N LEU A 17 -42.02 -21.86 22.98
CA LEU A 17 -41.68 -21.42 21.63
C LEU A 17 -40.28 -20.78 21.69
N ALA A 18 -39.25 -21.52 21.28
CA ALA A 18 -37.93 -20.98 21.04
C ALA A 18 -37.96 -20.12 19.76
N LEU A 19 -37.93 -18.79 19.92
CA LEU A 19 -37.59 -17.88 18.83
C LEU A 19 -36.09 -18.04 18.51
N ALA A 20 -35.77 -18.75 17.43
CA ALA A 20 -34.44 -18.74 16.88
C ALA A 20 -34.14 -17.34 16.30
N PRO A 21 -32.98 -16.73 16.58
CA PRO A 21 -32.62 -15.47 15.93
C PRO A 21 -32.39 -15.75 14.44
N LEU A 22 -33.10 -15.05 13.56
CA LEU A 22 -32.78 -15.01 12.14
C LEU A 22 -31.34 -14.48 12.00
N ALA A 23 -30.40 -15.37 11.73
CA ALA A 23 -29.07 -14.99 11.29
C ALA A 23 -29.22 -14.34 9.91
N VAL A 24 -29.16 -13.01 9.86
CA VAL A 24 -28.97 -12.28 8.61
C VAL A 24 -27.56 -12.62 8.16
N LEU A 25 -27.44 -13.65 7.31
CA LEU A 25 -26.20 -13.94 6.60
C LEU A 25 -25.89 -12.73 5.73
N TRP A 26 -24.88 -11.95 6.13
CA TRP A 26 -24.25 -10.97 5.26
C TRP A 26 -23.59 -11.73 4.11
N VAL A 27 -24.37 -12.00 3.06
CA VAL A 27 -23.82 -12.42 1.79
C VAL A 27 -23.18 -11.18 1.18
N SER A 28 -21.86 -11.06 1.36
CA SER A 28 -21.06 -10.09 0.61
C SER A 28 -21.18 -10.44 -0.87
N ILE A 29 -22.09 -9.78 -1.59
CA ILE A 29 -22.11 -9.82 -3.03
C ILE A 29 -20.78 -9.19 -3.48
N PRO A 30 -19.91 -9.91 -4.20
CA PRO A 30 -18.74 -9.27 -4.78
C PRO A 30 -19.28 -8.26 -5.79
N VAL A 31 -19.20 -6.98 -5.46
CA VAL A 31 -19.30 -5.92 -6.46
C VAL A 31 -18.14 -6.17 -7.40
N ALA A 32 -18.43 -6.66 -8.61
CA ALA A 32 -17.46 -6.73 -9.68
C ALA A 32 -16.94 -5.30 -9.91
N ARG A 33 -15.77 -4.98 -9.36
CA ARG A 33 -14.99 -3.82 -9.79
C ARG A 33 -14.71 -4.08 -11.27
N GLY A 34 -15.11 -3.15 -12.14
CA GLY A 34 -14.72 -3.22 -13.56
C GLY A 34 -13.20 -3.42 -13.65
N ASP A 35 -12.80 -4.48 -14.36
CA ASP A 35 -11.42 -4.91 -14.61
C ASP A 35 -10.67 -3.89 -15.47
N SER A 36 -10.35 -2.73 -14.90
CA SER A 36 -9.26 -1.91 -15.39
C SER A 36 -8.32 -1.66 -14.23
N SER A 37 -7.18 -2.37 -14.23
CA SER A 37 -6.05 -2.04 -13.36
C SER A 37 -5.73 -0.55 -13.47
N ALA A 38 -5.46 0.08 -12.32
CA ALA A 38 -5.08 1.49 -12.33
C ALA A 38 -3.76 1.67 -13.11
N VAL A 39 -3.76 2.50 -14.14
CA VAL A 39 -2.53 2.82 -14.89
C VAL A 39 -1.83 3.99 -14.22
N PHE A 40 -0.57 3.81 -13.88
CA PHE A 40 0.34 4.87 -13.44
C PHE A 40 1.44 5.05 -14.47
N SER A 41 1.71 6.29 -14.83
CA SER A 41 2.64 6.63 -15.90
C SER A 41 3.77 7.50 -15.41
N THR A 42 4.97 7.27 -15.92
CA THR A 42 6.15 8.08 -15.63
C THR A 42 7.09 8.11 -16.82
N TRP A 43 8.18 8.87 -16.71
CA TRP A 43 9.20 8.91 -17.75
C TRP A 43 10.21 7.76 -17.63
N THR A 44 10.83 7.42 -18.75
CA THR A 44 12.00 6.53 -18.77
C THR A 44 13.16 7.13 -17.96
N GLY A 45 14.01 6.25 -17.41
CA GLY A 45 15.08 6.60 -16.49
C GLY A 45 14.65 6.44 -15.03
N PHE A 46 15.53 5.88 -14.20
CA PHE A 46 15.24 5.56 -12.81
C PHE A 46 16.14 6.34 -11.86
N GLU A 47 15.54 6.71 -10.73
CA GLU A 47 16.17 7.31 -9.56
C GLU A 47 15.60 6.57 -8.34
N VAL A 48 16.20 6.76 -7.17
CA VAL A 48 15.81 6.02 -5.96
C VAL A 48 14.36 6.36 -5.58
N ASP A 49 13.97 7.63 -5.68
CA ASP A 49 12.60 8.12 -5.47
C ASP A 49 11.58 7.38 -6.34
N LYS A 50 11.89 7.21 -7.64
CA LYS A 50 11.00 6.58 -8.61
C LYS A 50 10.80 5.10 -8.29
N CYS A 51 11.89 4.40 -7.98
CA CYS A 51 11.86 2.99 -7.60
C CYS A 51 11.01 2.80 -6.33
N ALA A 52 11.23 3.62 -5.30
CA ALA A 52 10.47 3.58 -4.06
C ALA A 52 8.98 3.89 -4.30
N SER A 53 8.69 4.89 -5.14
CA SER A 53 7.33 5.30 -5.49
C SER A 53 6.57 4.20 -6.24
N ILE A 54 7.22 3.52 -7.19
CA ILE A 54 6.64 2.38 -7.90
C ILE A 54 6.33 1.24 -6.94
N TRP A 55 7.26 0.89 -6.04
CA TRP A 55 7.01 -0.11 -5.02
C TRP A 55 5.82 0.26 -4.14
N LEU A 56 5.78 1.49 -3.61
CA LEU A 56 4.67 1.98 -2.78
C LEU A 56 3.33 1.87 -3.52
N ILE A 57 3.29 2.28 -4.79
CA ILE A 57 2.10 2.18 -5.64
C ILE A 57 1.64 0.73 -5.73
N LYS A 58 2.56 -0.18 -6.09
CA LYS A 58 2.25 -1.59 -6.36
C LYS A 58 2.06 -2.45 -5.12
N THR A 59 2.38 -1.96 -3.92
CA THR A 59 2.23 -2.75 -2.69
C THR A 59 1.10 -2.22 -1.81
N TYR A 60 0.95 -0.89 -1.70
CA TYR A 60 0.06 -0.29 -0.70
C TYR A 60 -1.06 0.58 -1.27
N ILE A 61 -0.94 1.06 -2.51
CA ILE A 61 -1.91 2.00 -3.09
C ILE A 61 -2.85 1.28 -4.06
N HIS A 62 -2.30 0.61 -5.07
CA HIS A 62 -3.00 -0.13 -6.10
C HIS A 62 -2.18 -1.37 -6.48
N PRO A 63 -2.41 -2.54 -5.82
CA PRO A 63 -1.60 -3.74 -6.04
C PRO A 63 -1.50 -4.18 -7.51
N ASP A 64 -2.62 -4.09 -8.22
CA ASP A 64 -2.72 -4.48 -9.63
C ASP A 64 -2.30 -3.36 -10.60
N ALA A 65 -1.70 -2.26 -10.11
CA ALA A 65 -1.36 -1.14 -10.97
C ALA A 65 -0.36 -1.52 -12.08
N GLU A 66 -0.66 -1.08 -13.30
CA GLU A 66 0.24 -1.13 -14.43
C GLU A 66 1.13 0.12 -14.41
N ILE A 67 2.45 -0.05 -14.51
CA ILE A 67 3.40 1.06 -14.62
C ILE A 67 3.81 1.22 -16.08
N ARG A 68 3.46 2.36 -16.67
CA ARG A 68 3.82 2.69 -18.07
C ARG A 68 4.91 3.74 -18.12
N PHE A 69 5.89 3.50 -18.99
CA PHE A 69 7.04 4.38 -19.18
C PHE A 69 6.95 5.08 -20.52
N TYR A 70 7.12 6.40 -20.51
CA TYR A 70 7.11 7.24 -21.70
C TYR A 70 8.42 8.00 -21.85
N ASN A 71 8.83 8.32 -23.07
CA ASN A 71 9.94 9.26 -23.27
C ASN A 71 9.52 10.67 -22.86
N LYS A 72 10.49 11.50 -22.46
CA LYS A 72 10.24 12.85 -21.91
C LYS A 72 9.45 13.76 -22.87
N ASP A 73 9.67 13.60 -24.17
CA ASP A 73 9.01 14.43 -25.20
C ASP A 73 7.59 13.97 -25.53
N ASN A 74 7.12 12.88 -24.94
CA ASN A 74 5.82 12.33 -25.26
C ASN A 74 4.70 13.16 -24.60
N LYS A 75 3.89 13.84 -25.44
CA LYS A 75 2.84 14.76 -24.99
C LYS A 75 1.56 14.05 -24.53
N LYS A 76 1.39 12.77 -24.87
CA LYS A 76 0.22 11.97 -24.53
C LYS A 76 0.66 10.82 -23.64
N THR A 77 0.12 10.79 -22.43
CA THR A 77 0.31 9.70 -21.46
C THR A 77 -1.06 9.26 -20.97
N GLU A 78 -1.18 7.99 -20.59
CA GLU A 78 -2.43 7.44 -20.04
C GLU A 78 -2.34 7.35 -18.51
N GLY A 79 -3.48 7.27 -17.82
CA GLY A 79 -3.50 7.05 -16.38
C GLY A 79 -2.92 8.21 -15.56
N ILE A 80 -2.46 7.89 -14.35
CA ILE A 80 -1.99 8.86 -13.36
C ILE A 80 -0.49 9.10 -13.58
N LEU A 81 -0.14 10.31 -14.03
CA LEU A 81 1.25 10.71 -14.20
C LEU A 81 1.92 10.96 -12.83
N PHE A 82 3.11 10.40 -12.62
CA PHE A 82 3.95 10.61 -11.44
C PHE A 82 5.43 10.74 -11.79
N ASP A 83 6.21 11.36 -10.89
CA ASP A 83 7.65 11.57 -11.01
C ASP A 83 8.08 12.27 -12.32
N THR A 84 7.28 13.25 -12.75
CA THR A 84 7.60 14.14 -13.88
C THR A 84 7.34 15.59 -13.49
N PRO A 85 7.92 16.58 -14.19
CA PRO A 85 7.78 17.99 -13.82
C PRO A 85 6.34 18.48 -13.73
N THR A 86 5.40 17.94 -14.51
CA THR A 86 3.99 18.38 -14.54
C THR A 86 3.05 17.45 -13.77
N ALA A 87 3.56 16.32 -13.26
CA ALA A 87 2.76 15.36 -12.52
C ALA A 87 2.19 15.94 -11.22
N LYS A 88 1.02 15.43 -10.81
CA LYS A 88 0.44 15.71 -9.49
C LYS A 88 1.30 15.13 -8.37
N PHE A 89 1.82 13.92 -8.58
CA PHE A 89 2.77 13.27 -7.68
C PHE A 89 4.15 13.46 -8.27
N ARG A 90 4.92 14.38 -7.71
CA ARG A 90 6.25 14.72 -8.23
C ARG A 90 7.15 15.15 -7.09
N ARG A 91 8.44 15.23 -7.39
CA ARG A 91 9.40 15.91 -6.53
C ARG A 91 9.09 17.40 -6.47
N TYR A 92 8.92 17.90 -5.26
CA TYR A 92 8.86 19.31 -4.91
C TYR A 92 10.17 19.71 -4.22
N PHE A 93 10.34 21.00 -3.97
CA PHE A 93 11.54 21.54 -3.30
C PHE A 93 11.86 20.84 -1.97
N ASN A 94 10.85 20.47 -1.18
CA ASN A 94 11.00 19.91 0.16
C ASN A 94 10.28 18.57 0.35
N MET A 95 9.95 17.87 -0.74
CA MET A 95 9.15 16.66 -0.67
C MET A 95 9.43 15.80 -1.91
N SER A 96 9.89 14.57 -1.70
CA SER A 96 10.07 13.57 -2.74
C SER A 96 8.73 13.14 -3.37
N THR A 97 8.78 12.49 -4.53
CA THR A 97 7.58 11.89 -5.14
C THR A 97 6.98 10.85 -4.20
N TYR A 98 7.80 10.02 -3.56
CA TYR A 98 7.37 9.04 -2.55
C TYR A 98 6.58 9.69 -1.40
N GLU A 99 7.12 10.74 -0.80
CA GLU A 99 6.43 11.47 0.28
C GLU A 99 5.14 12.13 -0.21
N SER A 100 5.11 12.62 -1.45
CA SER A 100 3.88 13.17 -2.05
C SER A 100 2.76 12.13 -2.15
N LEU A 101 3.11 10.87 -2.45
CA LEU A 101 2.18 9.75 -2.51
C LEU A 101 1.69 9.37 -1.09
N ILE A 102 2.60 9.19 -0.13
CA ILE A 102 2.26 8.93 1.28
C ILE A 102 1.27 9.97 1.80
N LYS A 103 1.55 11.26 1.57
CA LYS A 103 0.70 12.37 1.99
C LYS A 103 -0.67 12.35 1.31
N HIS A 104 -0.71 12.12 0.01
CA HIS A 104 -1.97 12.14 -0.74
C HIS A 104 -2.92 11.00 -0.33
N TYR A 105 -2.36 9.79 -0.20
CA TYR A 105 -3.12 8.59 0.15
C TYR A 105 -3.30 8.40 1.66
N LYS A 106 -2.81 9.33 2.48
CA LYS A 106 -2.93 9.33 3.95
C LYS A 106 -2.42 8.04 4.58
N ILE A 107 -1.29 7.56 4.08
CA ILE A 107 -0.64 6.35 4.59
C ILE A 107 0.03 6.69 5.93
N ASN A 108 -0.39 6.01 7.00
CA ASN A 108 0.07 6.26 8.38
C ASN A 108 0.94 5.14 8.95
N ASP A 109 1.49 4.29 8.08
CA ASP A 109 2.43 3.25 8.47
C ASP A 109 3.79 3.89 8.86
N PRO A 110 4.28 3.64 10.09
CA PRO A 110 5.50 4.28 10.58
C PRO A 110 6.78 3.78 9.88
N ALA A 111 6.82 2.54 9.41
CA ALA A 111 7.95 2.01 8.65
C ALA A 111 7.99 2.62 7.24
N LEU A 112 6.84 2.75 6.57
CA LEU A 112 6.74 3.50 5.31
C LEU A 112 7.11 4.97 5.49
N GLY A 113 6.68 5.58 6.59
CA GLY A 113 7.09 6.93 6.97
C GLY A 113 8.60 7.07 7.17
N TYR A 114 9.25 6.08 7.79
CA TYR A 114 10.70 6.06 7.98
C TYR A 114 11.45 5.87 6.65
N ILE A 115 10.98 4.99 5.77
CA ILE A 115 11.50 4.85 4.40
C ILE A 115 11.36 6.19 3.67
N GLY A 116 10.24 6.89 3.82
CA GLY A 116 10.06 8.23 3.25
C GLY A 116 11.14 9.22 3.67
N LYS A 117 11.59 9.18 4.94
CA LYS A 117 12.71 10.01 5.42
C LYS A 117 14.04 9.62 4.80
N ILE A 118 14.29 8.32 4.57
CA ILE A 118 15.48 7.86 3.84
C ILE A 118 15.46 8.40 2.41
N ILE A 119 14.33 8.27 1.70
CA ILE A 119 14.19 8.78 0.33
C ILE A 119 14.37 10.31 0.29
N HIS A 120 13.78 11.03 1.24
CA HIS A 120 13.98 12.47 1.39
C HIS A 120 15.46 12.83 1.54
N ASP A 121 16.18 12.12 2.40
CA ASP A 121 17.59 12.36 2.66
C ASP A 121 18.47 12.03 1.44
N ILE A 122 18.03 11.13 0.55
CA ILE A 122 18.70 10.84 -0.73
C ILE A 122 18.43 11.93 -1.77
N GLU A 123 17.17 12.29 -1.97
CA GLU A 123 16.67 12.99 -3.17
C GLU A 123 16.45 14.50 -2.96
N ILE A 124 16.25 14.92 -1.71
CA ILE A 124 16.03 16.32 -1.34
C ILE A 124 17.26 16.89 -0.64
N ASN A 125 17.79 16.19 0.37
CA ASN A 125 19.00 16.60 1.09
C ASN A 125 20.29 16.28 0.32
N THR A 126 20.43 16.79 -0.91
CA THR A 126 21.52 16.39 -1.80
C THR A 126 22.90 16.94 -1.40
N TRP A 127 22.95 18.08 -0.71
CA TRP A 127 24.20 18.83 -0.45
C TRP A 127 24.67 18.80 1.01
N GLU A 128 23.80 18.47 1.96
CA GLU A 128 24.19 18.48 3.38
C GLU A 128 24.59 17.07 3.85
N LYS A 129 25.02 17.01 5.12
CA LYS A 129 25.31 15.73 5.76
C LYS A 129 24.04 14.89 5.84
N LYS A 130 24.17 13.61 5.48
CA LYS A 130 23.07 12.64 5.57
C LYS A 130 22.62 12.46 7.02
N VAL A 131 21.31 12.42 7.20
CA VAL A 131 20.64 12.35 8.49
C VAL A 131 20.29 10.91 8.83
N MET A 132 19.83 10.12 7.85
CA MET A 132 19.41 8.75 8.11
C MET A 132 20.61 7.79 8.03
N PRO A 133 20.78 6.89 9.00
CA PRO A 133 21.87 5.90 8.99
C PRO A 133 21.88 5.04 7.71
N GLU A 134 20.71 4.72 7.18
CA GLU A 134 20.53 3.84 6.02
C GLU A 134 20.71 4.56 4.67
N THR A 135 20.82 5.89 4.64
CA THR A 135 20.79 6.69 3.40
C THR A 135 21.81 6.23 2.36
N ILE A 136 23.06 6.01 2.77
CA ILE A 136 24.14 5.64 1.85
C ILE A 136 23.93 4.22 1.32
N GLU A 137 23.57 3.28 2.19
CA GLU A 137 23.33 1.89 1.82
C GLU A 137 22.16 1.77 0.84
N VAL A 138 21.03 2.41 1.14
CA VAL A 138 19.83 2.38 0.29
C VAL A 138 20.10 3.01 -1.06
N ARG A 139 20.74 4.19 -1.09
CA ARG A 139 21.12 4.85 -2.34
C ARG A 139 22.00 3.94 -3.20
N ASP A 140 23.05 3.37 -2.62
CA ASP A 140 24.04 2.61 -3.37
C ASP A 140 23.47 1.25 -3.84
N ALA A 141 22.62 0.62 -3.04
CA ALA A 141 21.94 -0.63 -3.41
C ALA A 141 20.97 -0.40 -4.59
N VAL A 142 20.11 0.62 -4.52
CA VAL A 142 19.15 0.92 -5.58
C VAL A 142 19.85 1.41 -6.84
N ASN A 143 20.86 2.27 -6.73
CA ASN A 143 21.64 2.70 -7.90
C ASN A 143 22.37 1.53 -8.58
N ARG A 144 22.87 0.56 -7.82
CA ARG A 144 23.45 -0.67 -8.39
C ARG A 144 22.42 -1.46 -9.20
N ILE A 145 21.19 -1.60 -8.71
CA ILE A 145 20.09 -2.25 -9.45
C ILE A 145 19.84 -1.53 -10.77
N ILE A 146 19.75 -0.19 -10.73
CA ILE A 146 19.49 0.67 -11.89
C ILE A 146 20.61 0.52 -12.93
N TRP A 147 21.88 0.64 -12.52
CA TRP A 147 23.02 0.60 -13.45
C TRP A 147 23.29 -0.77 -14.06
N GLN A 148 22.99 -1.85 -13.33
CA GLN A 148 23.25 -3.21 -13.80
C GLN A 148 22.11 -3.80 -14.62
N THR A 149 20.99 -3.10 -14.77
CA THR A 149 19.79 -3.63 -15.41
C THR A 149 19.37 -2.74 -16.57
N LYS A 150 19.24 -3.31 -17.78
CA LYS A 150 18.92 -2.57 -19.01
C LYS A 150 17.42 -2.45 -19.30
N ASP A 151 16.61 -3.28 -18.65
CA ASP A 151 15.17 -3.38 -18.89
C ASP A 151 14.37 -2.79 -17.73
N ASN A 152 13.38 -1.94 -18.04
CA ASN A 152 12.57 -1.23 -17.04
C ASN A 152 11.80 -2.20 -16.14
N THR A 153 11.25 -3.27 -16.73
CA THR A 153 10.48 -4.28 -15.97
C THR A 153 11.37 -4.96 -14.93
N GLN A 154 12.61 -5.28 -15.32
CA GLN A 154 13.58 -5.89 -14.43
C GLN A 154 14.10 -4.92 -13.36
N VAL A 155 14.24 -3.62 -13.66
CA VAL A 155 14.56 -2.61 -12.64
C VAL A 155 13.45 -2.58 -11.59
N VAL A 156 12.20 -2.46 -12.02
CA VAL A 156 11.02 -2.45 -11.13
C VAL A 156 10.94 -3.71 -10.28
N LYS A 157 11.11 -4.89 -10.89
CA LYS A 157 11.05 -6.16 -10.16
C LYS A 157 12.10 -6.22 -9.05
N LYS A 158 13.36 -5.92 -9.38
CA LYS A 158 14.48 -5.97 -8.41
C LYS A 158 14.36 -4.90 -7.35
N SER A 159 13.93 -3.68 -7.72
CA SER A 159 13.72 -2.61 -6.75
C SER A 159 12.59 -2.94 -5.80
N ASN A 160 11.48 -3.52 -6.29
CA ASN A 160 10.38 -3.92 -5.42
C ASN A 160 10.83 -4.98 -4.41
N GLN A 161 11.57 -6.00 -4.84
CA GLN A 161 12.16 -7.00 -3.94
C GLN A 161 13.08 -6.37 -2.89
N TYR A 162 13.88 -5.37 -3.29
CA TYR A 162 14.73 -4.64 -2.36
C TYR A 162 13.91 -3.84 -1.33
N PHE A 163 12.84 -3.16 -1.76
CA PHE A 163 12.01 -2.38 -0.85
C PHE A 163 11.11 -3.24 0.05
N ASP A 164 10.68 -4.42 -0.41
CA ASP A 164 10.03 -5.43 0.46
C ASP A 164 10.97 -5.81 1.61
N PHE A 165 12.21 -6.18 1.29
CA PHE A 165 13.23 -6.48 2.31
C PHE A 165 13.53 -5.27 3.21
N LEU A 166 13.70 -4.08 2.63
CA LEU A 166 13.98 -2.87 3.40
C LEU A 166 12.83 -2.57 4.38
N TYR A 167 11.59 -2.75 3.95
CA TYR A 167 10.42 -2.56 4.81
C TYR A 167 10.43 -3.53 5.99
N GLU A 168 10.64 -4.82 5.76
CA GLU A 168 10.75 -5.83 6.83
C GLU A 168 11.90 -5.48 7.79
N HIS A 169 13.08 -5.16 7.24
CA HIS A 169 14.26 -4.81 8.03
C HIS A 169 14.05 -3.56 8.90
N ILE A 170 13.50 -2.48 8.34
CA ILE A 170 13.22 -1.23 9.06
C ILE A 170 12.15 -1.48 10.13
N SER A 171 11.11 -2.24 9.81
CA SER A 171 10.05 -2.58 10.75
C SER A 171 10.59 -3.33 11.96
N GLU A 172 11.41 -4.35 11.73
CA GLU A 172 12.05 -5.12 12.81
C GLU A 172 13.05 -4.28 13.61
N LYS A 173 13.98 -3.59 12.93
CA LYS A 173 15.05 -2.82 13.55
C LYS A 173 14.52 -1.73 14.50
N TYR A 174 13.47 -1.03 14.10
CA TYR A 174 12.88 0.06 14.88
C TYR A 174 11.66 -0.38 15.70
N LYS A 175 11.27 -1.66 15.63
CA LYS A 175 10.10 -2.22 16.30
C LYS A 175 8.82 -1.44 15.99
N PHE A 176 8.66 -1.07 14.73
CA PHE A 176 7.42 -0.49 14.25
C PHE A 176 6.30 -1.55 14.32
N PRO A 177 5.08 -1.15 14.72
CA PRO A 177 3.94 -2.06 14.86
C PRO A 177 3.47 -2.64 13.52
#